data_AF-A0A395R3M0-F1
#
_entry.id   AF-A0A395R3M0-F1
#
_cell.length_a   1.000
_cell.length_b   1.000
_cell.length_c   1.000
_cell.angle_alpha   90.00
_cell.angle_beta   90.00
_cell.angle_gamma   90.00
#
_symmetry.space_group_name_H-M   'P 1'
#
loop_
_entity.id
_entity.type
_entity.pdbx_description
1 polymer ?
#
loop_
_entity_poly.entity_id
_entity_poly.type
_entity_poly.pdbx_seq_one_letter_code
_entity_poly.pdbx_strand_id
1 'polypeptide(L)' 'MMTEQQAAAVNPFYAGSYAGHPYYCVDAADRILWARDFTAEQCRAALAVPDLQKGVVTALNRRLGLLKRQGRA' A
#
# COMPACT_ATOMS: atom_id res chain seq x y z
N MET A 1 4.73 -4.12 23.07
CA MET A 1 4.76 -4.93 21.84
C MET A 1 3.67 -4.39 20.93
N MET A 2 4.00 -3.90 19.73
CA MET A 2 3.01 -3.41 18.77
C MET A 2 2.33 -4.61 18.11
N THR A 3 1.01 -4.71 18.25
CA THR A 3 0.20 -5.81 17.72
C THR A 3 0.14 -5.79 16.19
N GLU A 4 -0.02 -6.96 15.58
CA GLU A 4 -0.12 -7.21 14.13
C GLU A 4 -1.11 -6.26 13.41
N GLN A 5 -2.21 -5.91 14.08
CA GLN A 5 -3.22 -4.97 13.61
C GLN A 5 -2.73 -3.50 13.52
N GLN A 6 -1.76 -3.08 14.33
CA GLN A 6 -1.19 -1.72 14.27
C GLN A 6 -0.17 -1.57 13.14
N ALA A 7 0.59 -2.62 12.82
CA ALA A 7 1.55 -2.59 11.70
C ALA A 7 0.84 -2.45 10.35
N ALA A 8 -0.26 -3.18 10.15
CA ALA A 8 -1.13 -3.07 8.97
C ALA A 8 -1.80 -1.69 8.85
N ALA A 9 -2.14 -1.06 9.97
CA ALA A 9 -2.75 0.27 10.01
C ALA A 9 -1.75 1.40 9.66
N VAL A 10 -0.45 1.17 9.88
CA VAL A 10 0.62 2.19 9.71
C VAL A 10 1.31 2.07 8.35
N ASN A 11 1.52 0.87 7.82
CA ASN A 11 2.19 0.67 6.54
C ASN A 11 1.30 -0.12 5.56
N PRO A 12 0.83 0.50 4.45
CA PRO A 12 -0.04 -0.16 3.48
C PRO A 12 0.65 -1.32 2.73
N PHE A 13 1.97 -1.46 2.83
CA PHE A 13 2.74 -2.56 2.27
C PHE A 13 3.02 -3.69 3.28
N TYR A 14 2.31 -3.73 4.40
CA TYR A 14 2.40 -4.81 5.38
C TYR A 14 1.86 -6.13 4.80
N ALA A 15 2.74 -7.12 4.67
CA ALA A 15 2.50 -8.40 4.01
C ALA A 15 2.14 -9.55 4.97
N GLY A 16 2.14 -9.30 6.28
CA GLY A 16 1.84 -10.29 7.33
C GLY A 16 2.97 -10.41 8.36
N SER A 17 2.92 -11.42 9.21
CA SER A 17 4.02 -11.75 10.12
C SER A 17 4.49 -13.19 9.91
N TYR A 18 5.79 -13.44 10.12
CA TYR A 18 6.35 -14.78 10.16
C TYR A 18 7.29 -14.87 11.37
N ALA A 19 7.09 -15.91 12.18
CA ALA A 19 7.76 -16.10 13.47
C ALA A 19 7.68 -14.88 14.42
N GLY A 20 6.57 -14.13 14.39
CA GLY A 20 6.37 -12.94 15.23
C GLY A 20 7.08 -11.67 14.72
N HIS A 21 7.73 -11.73 13.55
CA HIS A 21 8.32 -10.57 12.90
C HIS A 21 7.41 -10.05 11.79
N PRO A 22 7.17 -8.73 11.68
CA PRO A 22 6.38 -8.17 10.59
C PRO A 22 7.15 -8.22 9.26
N TYR A 23 6.48 -8.66 8.20
CA TYR A 23 6.97 -8.70 6.82
C TYR A 23 6.26 -7.64 6.01
N TYR A 24 6.99 -7.04 5.08
CA TYR A 24 6.50 -5.99 4.19
C TYR A 24 6.92 -6.29 2.76
N CYS A 25 6.20 -5.77 1.76
CA CYS A 25 6.63 -5.87 0.37
C CYS A 25 7.96 -5.13 0.19
N VAL A 26 9.00 -5.89 -0.14
CA VAL A 26 10.39 -5.40 -0.24
C VAL A 26 10.69 -4.84 -1.62
N ASP A 27 10.03 -5.35 -2.66
CA ASP A 27 10.31 -5.01 -4.04
C ASP A 27 9.30 -4.00 -4.62
N ALA A 28 9.68 -3.35 -5.72
CA ALA A 28 8.81 -2.41 -6.41
C ALA A 28 7.62 -3.13 -7.08
N ALA A 29 7.84 -4.36 -7.54
CA ALA A 29 6.89 -5.11 -8.33
C ALA A 29 5.72 -5.61 -7.47
N ASP A 30 5.96 -6.16 -6.28
CA ASP A 30 4.90 -6.58 -5.36
C ASP A 30 4.13 -5.37 -4.86
N ARG A 31 4.80 -4.25 -4.57
CA ARG A 31 4.12 -3.00 -4.19
C ARG A 31 3.16 -2.51 -5.28
N ILE A 32 3.54 -2.63 -6.55
CA ILE A 32 2.69 -2.29 -7.70
C ILE A 32 1.53 -3.28 -7.85
N LEU A 33 1.78 -4.58 -7.60
CA LEU A 33 0.75 -5.61 -7.64
C LEU A 33 -0.31 -5.36 -6.55
N TRP A 34 0.13 -5.13 -5.32
CA TRP A 34 -0.71 -4.83 -4.16
C TRP A 34 -1.50 -3.54 -4.32
N ALA A 35 -0.90 -2.50 -4.91
CA ALA A 35 -1.59 -1.24 -5.18
C ALA A 35 -2.86 -1.41 -6.05
N ARG A 36 -3.05 -2.54 -6.75
CA ARG A 36 -4.27 -2.83 -7.52
C ARG A 36 -5.48 -3.06 -6.63
N ASP A 37 -5.28 -3.55 -5.41
CA ASP A 37 -6.37 -3.91 -4.49
C ASP A 37 -6.64 -2.83 -3.44
N PHE A 38 -5.81 -1.79 -3.41
CA PHE A 38 -5.97 -0.69 -2.46
C PHE A 38 -7.29 0.07 -2.66
N THR A 39 -7.84 0.52 -1.53
CA THR A 39 -8.89 1.53 -1.44
C THR A 39 -8.32 2.93 -1.71
N ALA A 40 -9.19 3.91 -1.92
CA ALA A 40 -8.75 5.29 -2.18
C ALA A 40 -7.99 5.88 -0.98
N GLU A 41 -8.41 5.55 0.24
CA GLU A 41 -7.72 5.95 1.48
C GLU A 41 -6.33 5.31 1.58
N GLN A 42 -6.22 4.01 1.31
CA GLN A 42 -4.93 3.30 1.30
C GLN A 42 -3.99 3.87 0.22
N CYS A 43 -4.50 4.21 -0.96
CA CYS A 43 -3.70 4.87 -1.98
C CYS A 43 -3.17 6.24 -1.54
N ARG A 44 -3.99 7.06 -0.87
CA ARG A 44 -3.57 8.37 -0.35
C ARG A 44 -2.51 8.20 0.76
N ALA A 45 -2.73 7.26 1.68
CA ALA A 45 -1.77 6.95 2.74
C ALA A 45 -0.43 6.46 2.15
N ALA A 46 -0.46 5.58 1.15
CA ALA A 46 0.75 5.10 0.49
C ALA A 46 1.52 6.21 -0.25
N LEU A 47 0.81 7.19 -0.84
CA LEU A 47 1.44 8.35 -1.49
C LEU A 47 2.07 9.34 -0.50
N ALA A 48 1.70 9.29 0.78
CA ALA A 48 2.31 10.12 1.82
C ALA A 48 3.64 9.55 2.35
N VAL A 49 4.01 8.32 1.95
CA VAL A 49 5.29 7.71 2.31
C VAL A 49 6.42 8.39 1.53
N PRO A 50 7.45 8.94 2.22
CA PRO A 50 8.58 9.57 1.55
C PRO A 50 9.42 8.57 0.74
N ASP A 51 10.14 9.07 -0.25
CA ASP A 51 11.05 8.29 -1.11
C ASP A 51 10.41 7.09 -1.81
N LEU A 52 9.10 7.19 -2.08
CA LEU A 52 8.39 6.16 -2.82
C LEU A 52 8.91 6.07 -4.26
N GLN A 53 9.21 4.84 -4.67
CA GLN A 53 9.71 4.56 -6.02
C GLN A 53 8.71 5.05 -7.08
N LYS A 54 9.22 5.68 -8.14
CA LYS A 54 8.39 6.29 -9.20
C LYS A 54 7.34 5.34 -9.78
N GLY A 55 7.70 4.07 -10.01
CA GLY A 55 6.76 3.07 -10.53
C GLY A 55 5.57 2.81 -9.58
N VAL A 56 5.82 2.78 -8.28
CA VAL A 56 4.78 2.61 -7.25
C VAL A 56 3.89 3.85 -7.19
N VAL A 57 4.47 5.05 -7.24
CA VAL A 57 3.70 6.32 -7.31
C VAL A 57 2.76 6.33 -8.52
N THR A 58 3.25 5.94 -9.70
CA THR A 58 2.42 5.86 -10.91
C THR A 58 1.29 4.84 -10.76
N ALA A 59 1.56 3.66 -10.19
CA ALA A 59 0.55 2.64 -9.95
C ALA A 59 -0.56 3.11 -9.00
N LEU A 60 -0.19 3.75 -7.88
CA LEU A 60 -1.13 4.30 -6.91
C LEU A 60 -2.02 5.40 -7.51
N ASN A 61 -1.42 6.33 -8.26
CA ASN A 61 -2.19 7.38 -8.95
C ASN A 61 -3.15 6.80 -10.00
N ARG A 62 -2.71 5.78 -10.76
CA ARG A 62 -3.57 5.08 -11.73
C ARG A 62 -4.73 4.39 -11.03
N ARG A 63 -4.49 3.70 -9.91
CA ARG A 63 -5.54 3.07 -9.10
C ARG A 63 -6.54 4.11 -8.60
N LEU A 64 -6.07 5.23 -8.07
CA LEU A 64 -6.93 6.33 -7.60
C LEU A 64 -7.83 6.85 -8.73
N GLY A 65 -7.29 7.00 -9.94
CA GLY A 65 -8.05 7.39 -11.13
C GLY A 65 -9.12 6.37 -11.53
N LEU A 66 -8.82 5.07 -11.43
CA LEU A 66 -9.80 4.00 -11.67
C LEU A 66 -10.92 4.02 -10.63
N LEU A 67 -10.59 4.15 -9.34
CA LEU A 67 -11.57 4.24 -8.26
C LEU A 67 -12.50 5.45 -8.44
N LYS A 68 -11.96 6.60 -8.86
CA LYS A 68 -12.76 7.80 -9.18
C LYS A 68 -13.78 7.52 -10.29
N ARG A 69 -13.34 6.87 -11.37
CA ARG A 69 -14.24 6.48 -12.48
C ARG A 69 -15.30 5.48 -12.06
N GLN A 70 -15.02 4.65 -11.06
CA GLN A 70 -15.95 3.66 -10.50
C GLN A 70 -16.88 4.24 -9.42
N GLY A 71 -16.71 5.51 -9.02
CA GLY A 71 -17.47 6.13 -7.93
C GLY A 71 -17.08 5.60 -6.53
N ARG A 72 -15.86 5.09 -6.37
CA ARG A 72 -15.34 4.46 -5.14
C ARG A 72 -14.14 5.22 -4.52
N ALA A 73 -14.02 6.51 -4.82
CA ALA A 73 -12.88 7.34 -4.42
C ALA A 73 -13.25 8.46 -3.46
#